data_AF-A0A1F5A4F5-F1
#
_entry.id   AF-A0A1F5A4F5-F1
#
_cell.length_a   1.000
_cell.length_b   1.000
_cell.length_c   1.000
_cell.angle_alpha   90.00
_cell.angle_beta   90.00
_cell.angle_gamma   90.00
#
_symmetry.space_group_name_H-M   'P 1'
#
loop_
_entity.id
_entity.type
_entity.pdbx_description
1 polymer ?
#
loop_
_entity_poly.entity_id
_entity_poly.type
_entity_poly.pdbx_seq_one_letter_code
_entity_poly.pdbx_strand_id
1 'polypeptide(L)'
;MKVKLIIISIILLLVAVFASGCLPVMEKLGLVNPANEEQLSQEKASSDGLVKVLIGFKEKPGSAEQAVVKGVGGKIKYTYNLVPAIAASIPEAAIEALKKNPNITDVELDIMVYALDAELDNSWGVKRIGAGIVHDSGNRGAGVKVAIIDTGIDYTHSDLNSNYKRGFDFVNSVDANEDGDYDDLGDTKDEDPMDDKGLALMWLVL
;
A
#
# COMPACT_ATOMS: atom_id res chain seq x y z
N MET A 1 31.92 -38.92 38.33
CA MET A 1 32.01 -39.10 36.85
C MET A 1 30.72 -39.65 36.23
N LYS A 2 30.00 -40.57 36.88
CA LYS A 2 28.76 -41.18 36.31
C LYS A 2 27.60 -40.19 36.06
N VAL A 3 27.41 -39.19 36.93
CA VAL A 3 26.32 -38.18 36.78
C VAL A 3 26.56 -37.22 35.61
N LYS A 4 27.81 -36.83 35.33
CA LYS A 4 28.15 -35.96 34.20
C LYS A 4 27.96 -36.66 32.84
N LEU A 5 28.19 -37.97 32.75
CA LEU A 5 27.92 -38.75 31.54
C LEU A 5 26.42 -38.90 31.25
N ILE A 6 25.58 -39.05 32.29
CA ILE A 6 24.13 -39.18 32.13
C ILE A 6 23.51 -37.88 31.62
N ILE A 7 23.94 -36.72 32.13
CA ILE A 7 23.42 -35.42 31.70
C ILE A 7 23.80 -35.11 30.25
N ILE A 8 25.05 -35.41 29.85
CA ILE A 8 25.48 -35.21 28.45
C ILE A 8 24.72 -36.15 27.50
N SER A 9 24.44 -37.39 27.90
CA SER A 9 23.64 -38.33 27.09
C SER A 9 22.18 -37.90 26.92
N ILE A 10 21.58 -37.27 27.93
CA ILE A 10 20.18 -36.78 27.87
C ILE A 10 20.10 -35.51 27.00
N ILE A 11 21.09 -34.62 27.10
CA ILE A 11 21.16 -33.41 26.26
C ILE A 11 21.43 -33.77 24.79
N LEU A 12 22.30 -34.75 24.53
CA LEU A 12 22.56 -35.21 23.15
C LEU A 12 21.33 -35.89 22.52
N LEU A 13 20.53 -36.60 23.33
CA LEU A 13 19.27 -37.21 22.89
C LEU A 13 18.18 -36.14 22.60
N LEU A 14 18.11 -35.07 23.40
CA LEU A 14 17.17 -33.95 23.20
C LEU A 14 17.49 -33.12 21.96
N VAL A 15 18.78 -32.91 21.64
CA VAL A 15 19.19 -32.19 20.42
C VAL A 15 18.92 -33.02 19.15
N ALA A 16 19.05 -34.34 19.21
CA ALA A 16 18.74 -35.22 18.08
C ALA A 16 17.23 -35.29 17.74
N VAL A 17 16.35 -35.07 18.72
CA VAL A 17 14.89 -34.99 18.48
C VAL A 17 14.49 -33.67 17.80
N PHE A 18 15.26 -32.59 18.00
CA PHE A 18 14.99 -31.29 17.36
C PHE A 18 15.45 -31.20 15.90
N ALA A 19 16.40 -32.03 15.46
CA ALA A 19 16.98 -31.94 14.12
C ALA A 19 16.29 -32.79 13.04
N SER A 20 15.36 -33.69 13.39
CA SER A 20 14.78 -34.64 12.42
C SER A 20 13.26 -34.82 12.49
N GLY A 21 12.51 -33.93 13.15
CA GLY A 21 11.07 -34.18 13.35
C GLY A 21 10.15 -32.98 13.63
N CYS A 22 10.57 -31.74 13.38
CA CYS A 22 9.79 -30.55 13.76
C CYS A 22 9.02 -29.90 12.60
N LEU A 23 8.45 -30.69 11.67
CA LEU A 23 7.44 -30.17 10.74
C LEU A 23 6.05 -30.82 10.95
N PRO A 24 5.88 -32.15 11.05
CA PRO A 24 4.53 -32.73 11.12
C PRO A 24 3.88 -32.67 12.53
N VAL A 25 4.53 -32.08 13.53
CA VAL A 25 3.99 -31.95 14.91
C VAL A 25 3.42 -30.54 15.18
N MET A 26 3.88 -29.51 14.46
CA MET A 26 3.36 -28.15 14.60
C MET A 26 1.97 -27.98 13.97
N GLU A 27 1.66 -28.77 12.94
CA GLU A 27 0.33 -28.81 12.29
C GLU A 27 -0.76 -29.39 13.22
N LYS A 28 -0.41 -30.36 14.08
CA LYS A 28 -1.38 -31.05 14.95
C LYS A 28 -1.67 -30.32 16.28
N LEU A 29 -0.93 -29.25 16.58
CA LEU A 29 -1.09 -28.42 17.79
C LEU A 29 -1.88 -27.13 17.54
N GLY A 30 -2.35 -26.87 16.31
CA GLY A 30 -3.19 -25.71 16.02
C GLY A 30 -2.53 -24.35 16.25
N LEU A 31 -1.19 -24.30 16.25
CA LEU A 31 -0.39 -23.06 16.39
C LEU A 31 0.01 -22.45 15.04
N VAL A 32 -0.40 -23.08 13.93
CA VAL A 32 -0.31 -22.52 12.58
C VAL A 32 -1.70 -22.64 11.98
N ASN A 33 -2.40 -21.51 11.86
CA ASN A 33 -3.64 -21.45 11.11
C ASN A 33 -3.28 -21.49 9.62
N PRO A 34 -3.73 -22.50 8.84
CA PRO A 34 -3.47 -22.55 7.39
C PRO A 34 -4.26 -21.49 6.60
N ALA A 35 -4.95 -20.56 7.27
CA ALA A 35 -5.81 -19.56 6.64
C ALA A 35 -5.05 -18.44 5.91
N ASN A 36 -3.72 -18.31 6.08
CA ASN A 36 -2.96 -17.19 5.53
C ASN A 36 -2.01 -17.56 4.37
N GLU A 37 -1.89 -18.84 3.97
CA GLU A 37 -1.09 -19.21 2.79
C GLU A 37 -1.92 -19.44 1.52
N GLU A 38 -3.26 -19.49 1.61
CA GLU A 38 -4.18 -19.56 0.46
C GLU A 38 -4.70 -18.20 -0.04
N GLN A 39 -4.09 -17.09 0.39
CA GLN A 39 -4.35 -15.74 -0.14
C GLN A 39 -3.18 -15.13 -0.92
N LEU A 40 -2.28 -15.96 -1.43
CA LEU A 40 -1.61 -15.66 -2.71
C LEU A 40 -2.55 -16.05 -3.87
N SER A 41 -3.80 -15.60 -3.80
CA SER A 41 -4.69 -15.61 -4.94
C SER A 41 -4.19 -14.53 -5.89
N GLN A 42 -3.54 -14.99 -6.96
CA GLN A 42 -3.41 -14.27 -8.22
C GLN A 42 -4.61 -13.33 -8.37
N GLU A 43 -4.35 -12.01 -8.44
CA GLU A 43 -5.31 -11.10 -9.04
C GLU A 43 -5.61 -11.74 -10.39
N LYS A 44 -6.85 -12.23 -10.54
CA LYS A 44 -7.34 -12.90 -11.72
C LYS A 44 -6.89 -12.02 -12.88
N ALA A 45 -5.96 -12.51 -13.70
CA ALA A 45 -5.55 -11.82 -14.92
C ALA A 45 -6.82 -11.26 -15.52
N SER A 46 -6.87 -9.93 -15.70
CA SER A 46 -8.03 -9.26 -16.28
C SER A 46 -8.49 -10.12 -17.45
N SER A 47 -9.78 -10.47 -17.52
CA SER A 47 -10.32 -11.38 -18.54
C SER A 47 -10.02 -10.94 -19.98
N ASP A 48 -9.48 -9.74 -20.13
CA ASP A 48 -9.02 -9.09 -21.36
C ASP A 48 -7.56 -9.41 -21.73
N GLY A 49 -6.80 -10.16 -20.92
CA GLY A 49 -5.38 -10.48 -21.18
C GLY A 49 -4.43 -9.29 -21.00
N LEU A 50 -4.87 -8.26 -20.26
CA LEU A 50 -4.09 -7.06 -19.96
C LEU A 50 -3.46 -7.14 -18.57
N VAL A 51 -2.26 -6.58 -18.45
CA VAL A 51 -1.52 -6.40 -17.19
C VAL A 51 -1.39 -4.90 -16.88
N LYS A 52 -1.50 -4.54 -15.60
CA LYS A 52 -1.34 -3.15 -15.14
C LYS A 52 0.14 -2.80 -15.04
N VAL A 53 0.51 -1.65 -15.58
CA VAL A 53 1.89 -1.16 -15.61
C VAL A 53 1.97 0.33 -15.33
N LEU A 54 3.13 0.74 -14.83
CA LEU A 54 3.60 2.12 -14.81
C LEU A 54 4.64 2.29 -15.92
N ILE A 55 4.41 3.26 -16.80
CA ILE A 55 5.27 3.54 -17.95
C ILE A 55 5.93 4.90 -17.71
N GLY A 56 7.24 4.89 -17.46
CA GLY A 56 8.05 6.10 -17.29
C GLY A 56 8.49 6.68 -18.64
N PHE A 57 8.48 8.00 -18.77
CA PHE A 57 8.89 8.74 -19.95
C PHE A 57 10.01 9.70 -19.62
N LYS A 58 10.84 10.01 -20.64
CA LYS A 58 11.91 11.01 -20.50
C LYS A 58 11.37 12.42 -20.27
N GLU A 59 10.24 12.73 -20.88
CA GLU A 59 9.58 14.03 -20.84
C GLU A 59 8.15 13.87 -20.33
N LYS A 60 7.53 14.97 -19.92
CA LYS A 60 6.14 14.97 -19.46
C LYS A 60 5.23 14.39 -20.57
N PRO A 61 4.49 13.30 -20.32
CA PRO A 61 3.66 12.66 -21.33
C PRO A 61 2.53 13.58 -21.79
N GLY A 62 2.32 13.62 -23.10
CA GLY A 62 1.20 14.30 -23.74
C GLY A 62 0.45 13.38 -24.69
N SER A 63 -0.27 13.97 -25.65
CA SER A 63 -1.08 13.19 -26.60
C SER A 63 -0.28 12.17 -27.42
N ALA A 64 1.01 12.44 -27.67
CA ALA A 64 1.89 11.53 -28.41
C ALA A 64 2.19 10.27 -27.59
N GLU A 65 2.59 10.42 -26.33
CA GLU A 65 2.88 9.31 -25.42
C GLU A 65 1.62 8.49 -25.13
N GLN A 66 0.48 9.17 -24.93
CA GLN A 66 -0.81 8.48 -24.81
C GLN A 66 -1.16 7.68 -26.06
N ALA A 67 -0.86 8.19 -27.26
CA ALA A 67 -1.07 7.46 -28.51
C ALA A 67 -0.16 6.23 -28.64
N VAL A 68 1.06 6.26 -28.11
CA VAL A 68 1.95 5.09 -28.04
C VAL A 68 1.31 3.99 -27.19
N VAL A 69 0.80 4.33 -26.01
CA VAL A 69 0.13 3.38 -25.10
C VAL A 69 -1.14 2.81 -25.73
N LYS A 70 -2.00 3.66 -26.31
CA LYS A 70 -3.22 3.22 -27.00
C LYS A 70 -2.90 2.38 -28.25
N GLY A 71 -1.84 2.70 -28.97
CA GLY A 71 -1.41 2.02 -30.19
C GLY A 71 -1.00 0.56 -29.97
N VAL A 72 -0.53 0.21 -28.78
CA VAL A 72 -0.27 -1.19 -28.39
C VAL A 72 -1.50 -1.91 -27.82
N GLY A 73 -2.68 -1.31 -27.93
CA GLY A 73 -3.92 -1.83 -27.34
C GLY A 73 -4.06 -1.53 -25.84
N GLY A 74 -3.29 -0.57 -25.32
CA GLY A 74 -3.33 -0.18 -23.92
C GLY A 74 -4.55 0.67 -23.57
N LYS A 75 -5.07 0.46 -22.36
CA LYS A 75 -6.10 1.30 -21.73
C LYS A 75 -5.42 2.17 -20.67
N ILE A 76 -5.43 3.48 -20.86
CA ILE A 76 -4.82 4.41 -19.90
C ILE A 76 -5.75 4.53 -18.70
N LYS A 77 -5.20 4.33 -17.50
CA LYS A 77 -5.87 4.59 -16.23
C LYS A 77 -5.62 6.03 -15.79
N TYR A 78 -4.36 6.47 -15.86
CA TYR A 78 -3.98 7.79 -15.39
C TYR A 78 -2.72 8.33 -16.09
N THR A 79 -2.69 9.64 -16.33
CA THR A 79 -1.49 10.34 -16.84
C THR A 79 -0.99 11.28 -15.77
N TYR A 80 0.18 10.99 -15.19
CA TYR A 80 0.69 11.78 -14.07
C TYR A 80 1.18 13.16 -14.53
N ASN A 81 0.87 14.17 -13.71
CA ASN A 81 1.33 15.54 -13.93
C ASN A 81 2.63 15.87 -13.20
N LEU A 82 2.86 15.24 -12.03
CA LEU A 82 4.02 15.50 -11.17
C LEU A 82 5.25 14.71 -11.58
N VAL A 83 5.06 13.46 -12.02
CA VAL A 83 6.10 12.59 -12.55
C VAL A 83 5.80 12.28 -14.01
N PRO A 84 6.81 12.15 -14.89
CA PRO A 84 6.59 11.87 -16.31
C PRO A 84 6.22 10.40 -16.51
N ALA A 85 5.00 10.01 -16.15
CA ALA A 85 4.57 8.62 -16.20
C ALA A 85 3.10 8.47 -16.62
N ILE A 86 2.76 7.29 -17.14
CA ILE A 86 1.39 6.86 -17.41
C ILE A 86 1.13 5.53 -16.69
N ALA A 87 0.05 5.45 -15.92
CA ALA A 87 -0.51 4.19 -15.44
C ALA A 87 -1.49 3.64 -16.49
N ALA A 88 -1.30 2.39 -16.92
CA ALA A 88 -2.12 1.78 -17.96
C ALA A 88 -2.24 0.26 -17.81
N SER A 89 -3.30 -0.30 -18.38
CA SER A 89 -3.43 -1.73 -18.61
C SER A 89 -3.04 -2.04 -20.05
N ILE A 90 -2.01 -2.85 -20.28
CA ILE A 90 -1.50 -3.18 -21.63
C ILE A 90 -1.44 -4.69 -21.85
N PRO A 91 -1.42 -5.17 -23.11
CA PRO A 91 -1.11 -6.57 -23.38
C PRO A 91 0.30 -6.89 -22.88
N GLU A 92 0.48 -8.01 -22.18
CA GLU A 92 1.79 -8.40 -21.61
C GLU A 92 2.88 -8.48 -22.70
N ALA A 93 2.53 -8.97 -23.89
CA ALA A 93 3.41 -9.04 -25.04
C ALA A 93 3.93 -7.66 -25.53
N ALA A 94 3.27 -6.55 -25.17
CA ALA A 94 3.68 -5.20 -25.55
C ALA A 94 4.78 -4.63 -24.65
N ILE A 95 5.04 -5.19 -23.46
CA ILE A 95 6.02 -4.66 -22.50
C ILE A 95 7.40 -4.50 -23.16
N GLU A 96 7.89 -5.55 -23.81
CA GLU A 96 9.23 -5.56 -24.42
C GLU A 96 9.31 -4.66 -25.65
N ALA A 97 8.20 -4.39 -26.33
CA ALA A 97 8.14 -3.42 -27.41
C ALA A 97 8.22 -1.98 -26.87
N LEU A 98 7.50 -1.68 -25.78
CA LEU A 98 7.53 -0.38 -25.11
C LEU A 98 8.91 -0.07 -24.54
N LYS A 99 9.58 -1.02 -23.88
CA LYS A 99 10.95 -0.84 -23.36
C LYS A 99 11.99 -0.49 -24.43
N LYS A 100 11.73 -0.82 -25.70
CA LYS A 100 12.62 -0.46 -26.83
C LYS A 100 12.38 0.94 -27.36
N ASN A 101 11.30 1.60 -26.94
CA ASN A 101 11.02 2.96 -27.36
C ASN A 101 12.03 3.92 -26.70
N PRO A 102 12.80 4.72 -27.46
CA PRO A 102 13.81 5.61 -26.90
C PRO A 102 13.24 6.72 -26.02
N ASN A 103 11.93 6.99 -26.03
CA ASN A 103 11.29 7.99 -25.18
C ASN A 103 10.76 7.41 -23.85
N ILE A 104 10.73 6.09 -23.71
CA ILE A 104 10.34 5.39 -22.48
C ILE A 104 11.60 5.12 -21.66
N THR A 105 11.54 5.42 -20.36
CA THR A 105 12.64 5.12 -19.43
C THR A 105 12.47 3.72 -18.86
N ASP A 106 11.26 3.40 -18.39
CA ASP A 106 10.97 2.19 -17.64
C ASP A 106 9.54 1.72 -17.92
N VAL A 107 9.33 0.40 -17.82
CA VAL A 107 8.00 -0.21 -17.82
C VAL A 107 7.99 -1.20 -16.68
N GLU A 108 7.26 -0.85 -15.62
CA GLU A 108 7.18 -1.62 -14.37
C GLU A 108 5.77 -2.13 -14.15
N LEU A 109 5.63 -3.29 -13.52
CA LEU A 109 4.32 -3.81 -13.14
C LEU A 109 3.75 -2.94 -12.01
N ASP A 110 2.45 -2.64 -12.10
CA ASP A 110 1.72 -2.02 -11.00
C ASP A 110 1.45 -3.10 -9.95
N ILE A 111 2.24 -3.08 -8.87
CA ILE A 111 2.20 -4.10 -7.82
C ILE A 111 1.21 -3.74 -6.72
N MET A 112 0.58 -4.76 -6.16
CA MET A 112 -0.26 -4.61 -4.98
C MET A 112 0.58 -4.27 -3.74
N VAL A 113 0.16 -3.24 -3.02
CA VAL A 113 0.70 -2.86 -1.71
C VAL A 113 -0.34 -3.08 -0.63
N TYR A 114 0.10 -3.28 0.61
CA TYR A 114 -0.78 -3.60 1.74
C TYR A 114 -0.49 -2.66 2.91
N ALA A 115 -1.56 -2.28 3.63
CA ALA A 115 -1.43 -1.59 4.90
C ALA A 115 -0.70 -2.48 5.92
N LEU A 116 0.16 -1.87 6.72
CA LEU A 116 0.85 -2.55 7.81
C LEU A 116 0.10 -2.23 9.10
N ASP A 117 -0.46 -3.24 9.73
CA ASP A 117 -1.05 -3.09 11.06
C ASP A 117 0.06 -3.17 12.11
N ALA A 118 0.39 -2.02 12.67
CA ALA A 118 1.30 -1.89 13.81
C ALA A 118 0.51 -1.36 15.00
N GLU A 119 -0.27 -2.24 15.61
CA GLU A 119 -1.02 -1.92 16.82
C GLU A 119 -0.06 -1.54 17.95
N LEU A 120 -0.04 -0.26 18.31
CA LEU A 120 0.63 0.23 19.51
C LEU A 120 -0.43 0.33 20.60
N ASP A 121 -0.57 -0.72 21.40
CA ASP A 121 -1.50 -0.85 22.54
C ASP A 121 -1.39 0.28 23.59
N ASN A 122 -0.42 1.18 23.47
CA ASN A 122 -0.27 2.34 24.33
C ASN A 122 0.37 3.52 23.60
N SER A 123 0.04 4.75 24.01
CA SER A 123 0.69 5.99 23.53
C SER A 123 2.11 6.18 24.08
N TRP A 124 2.81 5.09 24.46
CA TRP A 124 4.16 5.14 25.03
C TRP A 124 5.14 5.80 24.06
N GLY A 125 4.98 5.59 22.75
CA GLY A 125 5.78 6.21 21.70
C GLY A 125 5.70 7.74 21.73
N VAL A 126 4.49 8.29 21.88
CA VAL A 126 4.24 9.74 21.97
C VAL A 126 4.97 10.34 23.17
N LYS A 127 4.93 9.66 24.32
CA LYS A 127 5.68 10.07 25.52
C LYS A 127 7.20 9.96 25.29
N ARG A 128 7.66 8.87 24.68
CA ARG A 128 9.08 8.58 24.46
C ARG A 128 9.76 9.59 23.53
N ILE A 129 9.05 10.09 22.52
CA ILE A 129 9.57 11.13 21.61
C ILE A 129 9.47 12.55 22.22
N GLY A 130 8.89 12.70 23.41
CA GLY A 130 8.81 13.98 24.11
C GLY A 130 7.78 14.95 23.56
N ALA A 131 6.76 14.49 22.81
CA ALA A 131 5.77 15.35 22.17
C ALA A 131 5.04 16.28 23.17
N GLY A 132 4.72 15.76 24.36
CA GLY A 132 4.07 16.54 25.42
C GLY A 132 4.87 17.77 25.86
N ILE A 133 6.21 17.68 25.95
CA ILE A 133 7.07 18.81 26.36
C ILE A 133 6.97 19.96 25.35
N VAL A 134 6.91 19.63 24.05
CA VAL A 134 6.79 20.61 22.98
C VAL A 134 5.39 21.24 22.97
N HIS A 135 4.35 20.42 23.13
CA HIS A 135 2.96 20.90 23.20
C HIS A 135 2.71 21.80 24.41
N ASP A 136 3.26 21.45 25.58
CA ASP A 136 3.17 22.24 26.82
C ASP A 136 3.92 23.57 26.70
N SER A 137 4.93 23.65 25.82
CA SER A 137 5.62 24.90 25.47
C SER A 137 4.82 25.79 24.50
N GLY A 138 3.64 25.35 24.08
CA GLY A 138 2.71 26.09 23.22
C GLY A 138 2.86 25.81 21.72
N ASN A 139 3.88 25.05 21.30
CA ASN A 139 4.02 24.63 19.91
C ASN A 139 3.19 23.36 19.66
N ARG A 140 2.10 23.51 18.91
CA ARG A 140 1.21 22.40 18.55
C ARG A 140 1.20 22.09 17.06
N GLY A 141 2.00 22.80 16.26
CA GLY A 141 2.01 22.67 14.80
C GLY A 141 1.18 23.73 14.06
N ALA A 142 0.69 24.76 14.75
CA ALA A 142 -0.19 25.80 14.20
C ALA A 142 0.24 26.29 12.80
N GLY A 143 -0.63 26.05 11.82
CA GLY A 143 -0.43 26.48 10.43
C GLY A 143 0.32 25.48 9.54
N VAL A 144 0.73 24.34 10.10
CA VAL A 144 1.30 23.21 9.35
C VAL A 144 0.19 22.24 8.97
N LYS A 145 0.25 21.74 7.73
CA LYS A 145 -0.62 20.67 7.24
C LYS A 145 0.19 19.38 7.06
N VAL A 146 -0.35 18.26 7.54
CA VAL A 146 0.21 16.91 7.38
C VAL A 146 -0.69 16.14 6.43
N ALA A 147 -0.13 15.63 5.34
CA ALA A 147 -0.86 14.75 4.43
C ALA A 147 -0.72 13.28 4.86
N ILE A 148 -1.83 12.56 4.99
CA ILE A 148 -1.84 11.11 5.25
C ILE A 148 -2.42 10.42 4.03
N ILE A 149 -1.70 9.43 3.48
CA ILE A 149 -2.14 8.56 2.37
C ILE A 149 -2.34 7.17 2.96
N ASP A 150 -3.57 6.82 3.28
CA ASP A 150 -3.90 5.57 3.97
C ASP A 150 -5.30 5.11 3.55
N THR A 151 -5.89 4.15 4.27
CA THR A 151 -7.19 3.56 3.93
C THR A 151 -8.39 4.46 4.18
N GLY A 152 -8.25 5.63 4.81
CA GLY A 152 -9.41 6.43 5.22
C GLY A 152 -9.22 7.19 6.54
N ILE A 153 -10.26 7.90 6.97
CA ILE A 153 -10.39 8.47 8.32
C ILE A 153 -11.86 8.60 8.72
N ASP A 154 -12.19 8.20 9.96
CA ASP A 154 -13.41 8.67 10.62
C ASP A 154 -13.32 10.17 10.90
N TYR A 155 -13.76 10.98 9.95
CA TYR A 155 -13.75 12.44 10.12
C TYR A 155 -14.81 12.93 11.12
N THR A 156 -15.71 12.04 11.60
CA THR A 156 -16.70 12.35 12.63
C THR A 156 -16.21 12.02 14.05
N HIS A 157 -15.14 11.24 14.18
CA HIS A 157 -14.57 10.83 15.46
C HIS A 157 -14.25 12.02 16.37
N SER A 158 -14.67 11.96 17.64
CA SER A 158 -14.55 13.08 18.59
C SER A 158 -13.13 13.61 18.75
N ASP A 159 -12.14 12.72 18.65
CA ASP A 159 -10.73 13.06 18.86
C ASP A 159 -10.03 13.55 17.58
N LEU A 160 -10.65 13.39 16.41
CA LEU A 160 -10.04 13.69 15.10
C LEU A 160 -10.75 14.81 14.35
N ASN A 161 -12.07 14.96 14.52
CA ASN A 161 -12.91 15.85 13.72
C ASN A 161 -12.46 17.32 13.74
N SER A 162 -11.88 17.79 14.85
CA SER A 162 -11.42 19.16 15.00
C SER A 162 -10.16 19.46 14.17
N ASN A 163 -9.35 18.42 13.89
CA ASN A 163 -8.10 18.50 13.16
C ASN A 163 -8.27 18.16 11.66
N TYR A 164 -9.31 17.41 11.32
CA TYR A 164 -9.68 17.14 9.93
C TYR A 164 -10.03 18.43 9.18
N LYS A 165 -9.53 18.58 7.95
CA LYS A 165 -9.84 19.73 7.08
C LYS A 165 -10.42 19.32 5.73
N ARG A 166 -9.80 18.34 5.07
CA ARG A 166 -10.21 17.82 3.76
C ARG A 166 -9.60 16.44 3.56
N GLY A 167 -10.32 15.59 2.82
CA GLY A 167 -9.87 14.30 2.29
C GLY A 167 -10.30 14.15 0.83
N PHE A 168 -9.69 13.18 0.17
CA PHE A 168 -9.91 12.79 -1.22
C PHE A 168 -9.84 11.28 -1.30
N ASP A 169 -10.80 10.64 -1.93
CA ASP A 169 -10.85 9.19 -2.09
C ASP A 169 -10.53 8.81 -3.54
N PHE A 170 -9.45 8.06 -3.73
CA PHE A 170 -8.98 7.63 -5.05
C PHE A 170 -9.41 6.20 -5.42
N VAL A 171 -10.36 5.60 -4.69
CA VAL A 171 -10.81 4.21 -4.89
C VAL A 171 -12.30 4.10 -5.16
N ASN A 172 -13.17 4.75 -4.37
CA ASN A 172 -14.63 4.62 -4.53
C ASN A 172 -15.30 5.80 -5.21
N SER A 173 -14.63 6.95 -5.23
CA SER A 173 -15.14 8.15 -5.86
C SER A 173 -15.12 8.04 -7.38
N VAL A 174 -16.07 8.74 -8.02
CA VAL A 174 -16.08 8.92 -9.46
C VAL A 174 -15.40 10.24 -9.76
N ASP A 175 -14.30 10.16 -10.49
CA ASP A 175 -13.68 11.30 -11.15
C ASP A 175 -14.55 11.67 -12.36
N ALA A 176 -15.29 12.76 -12.24
CA ALA A 176 -16.31 13.15 -13.20
C ALA A 176 -15.73 13.64 -14.52
N ASN A 177 -14.48 14.11 -14.52
CA ASN A 177 -13.82 14.68 -15.70
C ASN A 177 -12.68 13.80 -16.24
N GLU A 178 -12.36 12.70 -15.55
CA GLU A 178 -11.30 11.73 -15.87
C GLU A 178 -9.88 12.33 -15.88
N ASP A 179 -9.65 13.43 -15.15
CA ASP A 179 -8.33 14.07 -15.01
C ASP A 179 -7.51 13.55 -13.82
N GLY A 180 -8.17 12.75 -12.96
CA GLY A 180 -7.77 12.06 -11.75
C GLY A 180 -7.07 12.91 -10.70
N ASP A 181 -7.45 14.17 -10.54
CA ASP A 181 -7.15 14.94 -9.33
C ASP A 181 -8.27 14.87 -8.27
N TYR A 182 -9.45 14.33 -8.61
CA TYR A 182 -10.60 14.08 -7.72
C TYR A 182 -10.98 15.30 -6.86
N ASP A 183 -10.69 16.52 -7.33
CA ASP A 183 -10.90 17.76 -6.59
C ASP A 183 -12.02 18.66 -7.10
N ASP A 184 -12.77 18.14 -8.07
CA ASP A 184 -13.52 18.90 -9.05
C ASP A 184 -15.01 19.03 -8.70
N LEU A 185 -15.67 20.06 -9.24
CA LEU A 185 -17.11 20.27 -9.07
C LEU A 185 -17.91 19.28 -9.92
N GLY A 186 -18.10 18.07 -9.41
CA GLY A 186 -18.82 16.99 -10.10
C GLY A 186 -18.47 15.60 -9.57
N ASP A 187 -17.32 15.50 -8.91
CA ASP A 187 -16.85 14.24 -8.33
C ASP A 187 -17.78 13.78 -7.21
N THR A 188 -18.19 12.52 -7.28
CA THR A 188 -19.08 11.95 -6.27
C THR A 188 -18.26 11.52 -5.08
N LYS A 189 -18.41 12.22 -3.96
CA LYS A 189 -18.01 11.70 -2.64
C LYS A 189 -18.92 10.52 -2.32
N ASP A 190 -18.36 9.41 -1.88
CA ASP A 190 -19.19 8.35 -1.34
C ASP A 190 -19.81 8.80 0.00
N GLU A 191 -20.85 8.08 0.43
CA GLU A 191 -21.52 8.37 1.70
C GLU A 191 -20.80 7.70 2.88
N ASP A 192 -19.54 7.28 2.73
CA ASP A 192 -18.81 6.57 3.77
C ASP A 192 -18.14 7.56 4.74
N PRO A 193 -18.66 7.71 5.98
CA PRO A 193 -18.08 8.63 6.94
C PRO A 193 -16.69 8.21 7.43
N MET A 194 -16.31 6.95 7.22
CA MET A 194 -14.99 6.42 7.55
C MET A 194 -14.01 6.56 6.39
N ASP A 195 -14.52 6.66 5.15
CA ASP A 195 -13.73 6.60 3.93
C ASP A 195 -12.78 5.38 3.92
N ASP A 196 -13.08 4.30 4.67
CA ASP A 196 -12.15 3.18 4.96
C ASP A 196 -11.93 2.21 3.80
N LYS A 197 -12.73 2.38 2.74
CA LYS A 197 -12.64 1.60 1.52
C LYS A 197 -11.81 2.30 0.46
N GLY A 198 -11.19 3.43 0.76
CA GLY A 198 -10.47 4.23 -0.22
C GLY A 198 -9.11 4.75 0.21
N LEU A 199 -8.20 4.91 -0.74
CA LEU A 199 -6.93 5.58 -0.46
C LEU A 199 -7.25 7.05 -0.22
N ALA A 200 -7.39 7.44 1.04
CA ALA A 200 -7.70 8.79 1.44
C ALA A 200 -6.40 9.60 1.49
N LEU A 201 -6.30 10.65 0.67
CA LEU A 201 -5.27 11.68 0.83
C LEU A 201 -5.83 12.79 1.72
N MET A 202 -5.61 12.67 3.03
CA MET A 202 -6.11 13.63 4.01
C MET A 202 -5.11 14.75 4.23
N TRP A 203 -5.57 15.99 4.40
CA TRP A 203 -4.79 17.07 5.03
C TRP A 203 -5.24 17.29 6.47
N LEU A 204 -4.38 16.98 7.43
CA LEU A 204 -4.54 17.32 8.85
C LEU A 204 -3.92 18.69 9.12
N VAL A 205 -4.63 19.64 9.74
CA VAL A 205 -3.97 20.85 10.28
C VAL A 205 -3.72 20.64 11.76
N LEU A 206 -2.48 20.87 12.18
CA LEU A 206 -2.07 20.92 13.58
C LEU A 206 -2.03 22.37 14.09
#